data_AF-H9FH15-F1
#
_entry.id   AF-H9FH15-F1
#
_cell.length_a   1.000
_cell.length_b   1.000
_cell.length_c   1.000
_cell.angle_alpha   90.00
_cell.angle_beta   90.00
_cell.angle_gamma   90.00
#
_symmetry.space_group_name_H-M   'P 1'
#
loop_
_entity.id
_entity.type
_entity.pdbx_description
1 polymer ?
#
loop_
_entity_poly.entity_id
_entity_poly.type
_entity_poly.pdbx_seq_one_letter_code
_entity_poly.pdbx_strand_id
1 'polypeptide(L)'
;CREAFAAACHLLLDCATFPVYLSEEETEQLCATLFQLPGAGDSSFPSWLKSLMTICCCVTDCYLQNVAISTLLEVINHSQSLALVIEDKMKRYKSSGHNPFFGKLQMVTVPPIAPGILKVIAEKTDFYQRVARVLWNQLNKETREHHVTCVELFYRLHCLAPTANICEDIICHALLDPDKGTRLEALFRFSVIWHLTREIQGSRVTSHNRSFDRSLFVVLDSLACTDGAISAAAQGWLVRALSLGDVARILEPVLLLLLQPKTQRTSIHCLKQENSADDWHRWFNRKKTSFREASAGPEPQESGSEEHLPLSQFT
;
A
#
# COMPACT_ATOMS: atom_id res chain seq x y z
N CYS A 1 34.12 5.70 13.91
CA CYS A 1 33.87 7.13 13.58
C CYS A 1 34.07 7.45 12.08
N ARG A 2 35.22 7.10 11.47
CA ARG A 2 35.49 7.42 10.05
C ARG A 2 34.43 6.89 9.07
N GLU A 3 34.02 5.63 9.23
CA GLU A 3 33.03 5.00 8.36
C GLU A 3 31.63 5.62 8.50
N ALA A 4 31.19 5.91 9.73
CA ALA A 4 29.92 6.59 9.99
C ALA A 4 29.90 8.02 9.40
N PHE A 5 31.00 8.76 9.52
CA PHE A 5 31.14 10.07 8.90
C PHE A 5 31.09 9.99 7.37
N ALA A 6 31.82 9.03 6.78
CA ALA A 6 31.76 8.81 5.33
C ALA A 6 30.35 8.46 4.86
N ALA A 7 29.64 7.57 5.56
CA ALA A 7 28.25 7.24 5.27
C ALA A 7 27.33 8.47 5.35
N ALA A 8 27.50 9.32 6.36
CA ALA A 8 26.74 10.58 6.46
C ALA A 8 27.03 11.55 5.30
N CYS A 9 28.29 11.68 4.88
CA CYS A 9 28.65 12.47 3.71
C CYS A 9 28.01 11.92 2.42
N HIS A 10 28.00 10.59 2.24
CA HIS A 10 27.32 9.97 1.11
C HIS A 10 25.81 10.20 1.13
N LEU A 11 25.15 10.10 2.29
CA LEU A 11 23.74 10.45 2.44
C LEU A 11 23.47 11.90 2.01
N LEU A 12 24.28 12.86 2.47
CA LEU A 12 24.12 14.27 2.09
C LEU A 12 24.33 14.49 0.58
N LEU A 13 25.29 13.80 -0.02
CA LEU A 13 25.56 13.88 -1.46
C LEU A 13 24.38 13.31 -2.27
N ASP A 14 23.90 12.13 -1.91
CA ASP A 14 22.78 11.46 -2.60
C ASP A 14 21.48 12.28 -2.44
N CYS A 15 21.23 12.85 -1.27
CA CYS A 15 20.06 13.68 -0.98
C CYS A 15 20.14 15.11 -1.55
N ALA A 16 21.31 15.60 -1.99
CA ALA A 16 21.40 16.91 -2.62
C ALA A 16 20.66 16.96 -3.98
N THR A 17 20.42 15.80 -4.60
CA THR A 17 19.59 15.63 -5.82
C THR A 17 19.85 16.67 -6.91
N PHE A 18 21.14 16.92 -7.21
CA PHE A 18 21.50 17.82 -8.29
C PHE A 18 20.96 17.29 -9.62
N PRO A 19 20.30 18.13 -10.43
CA PRO A 19 19.82 17.70 -11.74
C PRO A 19 21.00 17.38 -12.65
N VAL A 20 20.88 16.27 -13.38
CA VAL A 20 21.85 15.83 -14.39
C VAL A 20 21.26 16.09 -15.78
N TYR A 21 22.09 16.54 -16.71
CA TYR A 21 21.70 16.73 -18.11
C TYR A 21 22.08 15.49 -18.91
N LEU A 22 21.09 14.80 -19.45
CA LEU A 22 21.25 13.53 -20.14
C LEU A 22 20.63 13.60 -21.54
N SER A 23 21.25 12.92 -22.50
CA SER A 23 20.63 12.63 -23.78
C SER A 23 19.48 11.63 -23.64
N GLU A 24 18.74 11.40 -24.72
CA GLU A 24 17.66 10.41 -24.77
C GLU A 24 18.16 9.00 -24.45
N GLU A 25 19.22 8.54 -25.11
CA GLU A 25 19.81 7.21 -24.90
C GLU A 25 20.31 7.03 -23.45
N GLU A 26 20.99 8.04 -22.90
CA GLU A 26 21.47 8.01 -21.52
C GLU A 26 20.32 7.98 -20.50
N THR A 27 19.23 8.69 -20.79
CA THR A 27 18.04 8.73 -19.93
C THR A 27 17.35 7.37 -19.92
N GLU A 28 17.20 6.72 -21.07
CA GLU A 28 16.63 5.37 -21.17
C GLU A 28 17.48 4.34 -20.43
N GLN A 29 18.81 4.40 -20.58
CA GLN A 29 19.73 3.51 -19.90
C GLN A 29 19.76 3.73 -18.38
N LEU A 30 19.70 4.99 -17.93
CA LEU A 30 19.56 5.33 -16.53
C LEU A 30 18.25 4.73 -15.97
N CYS A 31 17.14 4.88 -16.67
CA CYS A 31 15.85 4.31 -16.24
C CYS A 31 15.94 2.78 -16.15
N ALA A 32 16.49 2.11 -17.16
CA ALA A 32 16.67 0.65 -17.13
C ALA A 32 17.46 0.22 -15.89
N THR A 33 18.54 0.93 -15.56
CA THR A 33 19.40 0.64 -14.41
C THR A 33 18.69 0.90 -13.08
N LEU A 34 17.97 2.02 -12.94
CA LEU A 34 17.28 2.42 -11.72
C LEU A 34 16.15 1.47 -11.32
N PHE A 35 15.42 0.94 -12.30
CA PHE A 35 14.29 0.03 -12.08
C PHE A 35 14.68 -1.45 -12.10
N GLN A 36 15.90 -1.78 -12.50
CA GLN A 36 16.41 -3.15 -12.44
C GLN A 36 16.47 -3.62 -10.98
N LEU A 37 16.01 -4.85 -10.73
CA LEU A 37 16.23 -5.47 -9.43
C LEU A 37 17.72 -5.76 -9.27
N PRO A 38 18.37 -5.36 -8.17
CA PRO A 38 19.75 -5.73 -7.91
C PRO A 38 19.91 -7.26 -8.00
N GLY A 39 20.88 -7.74 -8.78
CA GLY A 39 21.13 -9.17 -8.96
C GLY A 39 21.43 -9.85 -7.63
N ALA A 40 21.17 -11.16 -7.55
CA ALA A 40 21.31 -11.96 -6.32
C ALA A 40 22.72 -11.94 -5.68
N GLY A 41 23.75 -11.44 -6.39
CA GLY A 41 25.12 -11.29 -5.90
C GLY A 41 25.56 -9.86 -5.53
N ASP A 42 24.90 -8.82 -6.05
CA ASP A 42 25.37 -7.42 -5.97
C ASP A 42 24.30 -6.45 -5.42
N SER A 43 23.33 -6.94 -4.64
CA SER A 43 22.37 -6.10 -3.93
C SER A 43 22.99 -5.40 -2.73
N SER A 44 24.10 -4.70 -2.90
CA SER A 44 24.69 -3.92 -1.83
C SER A 44 23.91 -2.62 -1.68
N PHE A 45 23.00 -2.57 -0.72
CA PHE A 45 22.44 -1.29 -0.26
C PHE A 45 23.59 -0.31 0.05
N PRO A 46 23.43 0.99 -0.24
CA PRO A 46 24.36 2.01 0.22
C PRO A 46 24.64 1.86 1.71
N SER A 47 25.90 2.07 2.12
CA SER A 47 26.31 1.88 3.52
C SER A 47 25.51 2.76 4.49
N TRP A 48 25.17 3.97 4.07
CA TRP A 48 24.32 4.89 4.82
C TRP A 48 22.90 4.34 5.00
N LEU A 49 22.35 3.69 3.97
CA LEU A 49 21.00 3.12 4.00
C LEU A 49 20.95 1.92 4.95
N LYS A 50 21.93 1.02 4.88
CA LYS A 50 22.07 -0.10 5.85
C LYS A 50 22.15 0.42 7.28
N SER A 51 22.96 1.45 7.50
CA SER A 51 23.17 2.05 8.82
C SER A 51 21.88 2.67 9.36
N LEU A 52 21.18 3.48 8.55
CA LEU A 52 19.89 4.07 8.93
C LEU A 52 18.83 3.01 9.20
N MET A 53 18.68 2.01 8.33
CA MET A 53 17.74 0.91 8.53
C MET A 53 18.01 0.15 9.84
N THR A 54 19.29 -0.05 10.17
CA THR A 54 19.71 -0.68 11.43
C THR A 54 19.35 0.18 12.63
N ILE A 55 19.62 1.49 12.58
CA ILE A 55 19.27 2.42 13.66
C ILE A 55 17.75 2.44 13.89
N CYS A 56 16.95 2.48 12.80
CA CYS A 56 15.50 2.46 12.87
C CYS A 56 14.96 1.22 13.63
N CYS A 57 15.61 0.06 13.49
CA CYS A 57 15.08 -1.20 14.02
C CYS A 57 15.70 -1.65 15.35
N CYS A 58 16.97 -1.30 15.61
CA CYS A 58 17.78 -1.99 16.62
C CYS A 58 18.25 -1.09 17.77
N VAL A 59 18.11 0.24 17.66
CA VAL A 59 18.55 1.17 18.72
C VAL A 59 17.46 1.32 19.78
N THR A 60 17.88 1.42 21.05
CA THR A 60 16.98 1.54 22.21
C THR A 60 16.59 2.98 22.54
N ASP A 61 17.41 3.96 22.14
CA ASP A 61 17.12 5.38 22.32
C ASP A 61 15.97 5.80 21.39
N CYS A 62 14.82 6.12 21.99
CA CYS A 62 13.61 6.50 21.25
C CYS A 62 13.80 7.76 20.41
N TYR A 63 14.56 8.75 20.91
CA TYR A 63 14.77 9.99 20.19
C TYR A 63 15.62 9.73 18.93
N LEU A 64 16.76 9.07 19.09
CA LEU A 64 17.64 8.73 17.97
C LEU A 64 16.94 7.84 16.95
N GLN A 65 16.16 6.87 17.42
CA GLN A 65 15.37 5.99 16.57
C GLN A 65 14.30 6.76 15.79
N ASN A 66 13.57 7.68 16.42
CA ASN A 66 12.55 8.49 15.75
C ASN A 66 13.15 9.45 14.72
N VAL A 67 14.31 10.06 15.00
CA VAL A 67 15.04 10.89 14.03
C VAL A 67 15.49 10.03 12.82
N ALA A 68 16.02 8.84 13.05
CA ALA A 68 16.43 7.93 11.98
C ALA A 68 15.23 7.45 11.14
N ILE A 69 14.10 7.13 11.79
CA ILE A 69 12.86 6.74 11.09
C ILE A 69 12.34 7.92 10.26
N SER A 70 12.27 9.13 10.83
CA SER A 70 11.81 10.33 10.12
C SER A 70 12.63 10.58 8.86
N THR A 71 13.96 10.63 9.02
CA THR A 71 14.89 10.88 7.92
C THR A 71 14.79 9.80 6.84
N LEU A 72 14.73 8.52 7.22
CA LEU A 72 14.61 7.45 6.25
C LEU A 72 13.26 7.45 5.52
N LEU A 73 12.14 7.72 6.21
CA LEU A 73 10.82 7.84 5.57
C LEU A 73 10.74 9.07 4.66
N GLU A 74 11.46 10.15 4.96
CA GLU A 74 11.61 11.31 4.06
C GLU A 74 12.32 10.93 2.77
N VAL A 75 13.47 10.29 2.88
CA VAL A 75 14.26 9.88 1.72
C VAL A 75 13.50 8.84 0.88
N ILE A 76 12.79 7.90 1.51
CA ILE A 76 11.92 6.94 0.82
C ILE A 76 10.79 7.66 0.07
N ASN A 77 10.05 8.55 0.74
CA ASN A 77 8.95 9.29 0.12
C ASN A 77 9.42 10.13 -1.07
N HIS A 78 10.55 10.82 -0.91
CA HIS A 78 11.15 11.63 -1.97
C HIS A 78 11.57 10.76 -3.16
N SER A 79 12.23 9.62 -2.90
CA SER A 79 12.65 8.67 -3.93
C SER A 79 11.46 8.05 -4.68
N GLN A 80 10.41 7.65 -3.96
CA GLN A 80 9.18 7.12 -4.55
C GLN A 80 8.48 8.17 -5.44
N SER A 81 8.43 9.42 -4.98
CA SER A 81 7.83 10.51 -5.74
C SER A 81 8.58 10.78 -7.05
N LEU A 82 9.91 10.83 -7.00
CA LEU A 82 10.75 10.97 -8.21
C LEU A 82 10.63 9.76 -9.14
N ALA A 83 10.60 8.54 -8.60
CA ALA A 83 10.42 7.32 -9.37
C ALA A 83 9.13 7.34 -10.19
N LEU A 84 8.01 7.76 -9.58
CA LEU A 84 6.72 7.89 -10.27
C LEU A 84 6.77 8.91 -11.41
N VAL A 85 7.44 10.05 -11.20
CA VAL A 85 7.59 11.08 -12.24
C VAL A 85 8.44 10.56 -13.41
N ILE A 86 9.51 9.83 -13.13
CA ILE A 86 10.36 9.24 -14.16
C ILE A 86 9.57 8.18 -14.94
N GLU A 87 8.88 7.27 -14.26
CA GLU A 87 8.10 6.21 -14.88
C GLU A 87 6.98 6.76 -15.77
N ASP A 88 6.26 7.79 -15.29
CA ASP A 88 5.20 8.44 -16.04
C ASP A 88 5.72 9.15 -17.30
N LYS A 89 6.84 9.89 -17.19
CA LYS A 89 7.50 10.51 -18.36
C LYS A 89 7.88 9.46 -19.41
N MET A 90 8.47 8.35 -18.99
CA MET A 90 8.84 7.24 -19.88
C MET A 90 7.63 6.63 -20.58
N LYS A 91 6.52 6.40 -19.84
CA LYS A 91 5.27 5.90 -20.43
C LYS A 91 4.74 6.84 -21.49
N ARG A 92 4.76 8.16 -21.22
CA ARG A 92 4.30 9.17 -22.20
C ARG A 92 5.13 9.15 -23.47
N TYR A 93 6.46 9.12 -23.39
CA TYR A 93 7.33 9.08 -24.58
C TYR A 93 7.10 7.83 -25.43
N LYS A 94 6.95 6.66 -24.79
CA LYS A 94 6.64 5.40 -25.48
C LYS A 94 5.26 5.43 -26.14
N SER A 95 4.26 6.05 -25.50
CA SER A 95 2.90 6.13 -26.03
C SER A 95 2.74 7.14 -27.17
N SER A 96 3.49 8.24 -27.17
CA SER A 96 3.40 9.28 -28.21
C SER A 96 4.21 8.95 -29.46
N GLY A 97 5.17 8.02 -29.39
CA GLY A 97 6.13 7.74 -30.46
C GLY A 97 7.04 8.95 -30.79
N HIS A 98 6.98 10.01 -29.97
CA HIS A 98 7.70 11.26 -30.17
C HIS A 98 8.20 11.79 -28.84
N ASN A 99 9.52 11.85 -28.69
CA ASN A 99 10.17 12.48 -27.56
C ASN A 99 10.45 13.96 -27.90
N PRO A 100 9.88 14.93 -27.15
CA PRO A 100 10.10 16.36 -27.40
C PRO A 100 11.56 16.79 -27.21
N PHE A 101 12.40 15.92 -26.64
CA PHE A 101 13.84 16.13 -26.41
C PHE A 101 14.73 15.40 -27.42
N PHE A 102 14.19 14.90 -28.53
CA PHE A 102 15.02 14.27 -29.58
C PHE A 102 16.17 15.20 -30.02
N GLY A 103 17.41 14.71 -29.89
CA GLY A 103 18.63 15.48 -30.18
C GLY A 103 18.94 16.63 -29.21
N LYS A 104 18.28 16.70 -28.05
CA LYS A 104 18.50 17.71 -26.99
C LYS A 104 18.77 17.05 -25.65
N LEU A 105 19.51 17.75 -24.78
CA LEU A 105 19.73 17.32 -23.40
C LEU A 105 18.47 17.58 -22.55
N GLN A 106 18.08 16.59 -21.76
CA GLN A 106 17.01 16.66 -20.77
C GLN A 106 17.58 16.76 -19.36
N MET A 107 16.99 17.62 -18.54
CA MET A 107 17.29 17.70 -17.12
C MET A 107 16.53 16.62 -16.35
N VAL A 108 17.26 15.75 -15.65
CA VAL A 108 16.73 14.63 -14.87
C VAL A 108 17.23 14.71 -13.44
N THR A 109 16.31 14.68 -12.48
CA THR A 109 16.62 14.53 -11.07
C THR A 109 16.56 13.04 -10.70
N VAL A 110 17.68 12.50 -10.23
CA VAL A 110 17.80 11.08 -9.88
C VAL A 110 17.30 10.85 -8.45
N PRO A 111 16.48 9.81 -8.19
CA PRO A 111 16.07 9.49 -6.83
C PRO A 111 17.27 9.05 -5.97
N PRO A 112 17.39 9.52 -4.71
CA PRO A 112 18.51 9.14 -3.83
C PRO A 112 18.53 7.63 -3.51
N ILE A 113 17.37 6.98 -3.49
CA ILE A 113 17.26 5.52 -3.45
C ILE A 113 16.69 5.04 -4.78
N ALA A 114 17.42 4.17 -5.47
CA ALA A 114 16.96 3.59 -6.73
C ALA A 114 15.62 2.82 -6.54
N PRO A 115 14.65 2.95 -7.46
CA PRO A 115 13.38 2.21 -7.42
C PRO A 115 13.53 0.70 -7.24
N GLY A 116 14.52 0.09 -7.89
CA GLY A 116 14.84 -1.33 -7.72
C GLY A 116 15.20 -1.69 -6.27
N ILE A 117 15.94 -0.82 -5.58
CA ILE A 117 16.30 -0.99 -4.16
C ILE A 117 15.06 -0.81 -3.27
N LEU A 118 14.21 0.18 -3.54
CA LEU A 118 12.95 0.36 -2.81
C LEU A 118 12.05 -0.87 -2.91
N LYS A 119 12.01 -1.50 -4.10
CA LYS A 119 11.28 -2.76 -4.30
C LYS A 119 11.88 -3.91 -3.49
N VAL A 120 13.20 -4.01 -3.40
CA VAL A 120 13.86 -4.99 -2.52
C VAL A 120 13.50 -4.74 -1.05
N ILE A 121 13.52 -3.50 -0.56
CA ILE A 121 13.10 -3.18 0.82
C ILE A 121 11.64 -3.62 1.04
N ALA A 122 10.76 -3.32 0.10
CA ALA A 122 9.33 -3.63 0.17
C ALA A 122 9.03 -5.15 0.15
N GLU A 123 9.68 -5.91 -0.72
CA GLU A 123 9.30 -7.30 -1.03
C GLU A 123 10.23 -8.36 -0.43
N LYS A 124 11.50 -8.00 -0.16
CA LYS A 124 12.55 -8.95 0.26
C LYS A 124 13.03 -8.72 1.69
N THR A 125 12.53 -7.69 2.37
CA THR A 125 12.87 -7.41 3.77
C THR A 125 11.61 -7.22 4.61
N ASP A 126 11.75 -7.32 5.94
CA ASP A 126 10.69 -7.06 6.90
C ASP A 126 10.83 -5.65 7.54
N PHE A 127 11.50 -4.73 6.85
CA PHE A 127 11.81 -3.39 7.35
C PHE A 127 10.56 -2.64 7.82
N TYR A 128 9.52 -2.55 6.98
CA TYR A 128 8.29 -1.84 7.32
C TYR A 128 7.59 -2.47 8.54
N GLN A 129 7.54 -3.80 8.62
CA GLN A 129 6.97 -4.53 9.75
C GLN A 129 7.74 -4.27 11.05
N ARG A 130 9.08 -4.24 10.99
CA ARG A 130 9.94 -3.97 12.15
C ARG A 130 9.77 -2.55 12.66
N VAL A 131 9.83 -1.56 11.77
CA VAL A 131 9.66 -0.14 12.15
C VAL A 131 8.26 0.12 12.70
N ALA A 132 7.22 -0.46 12.08
CA ALA A 132 5.86 -0.35 12.60
C ALA A 132 5.74 -0.93 14.02
N ARG A 133 6.37 -2.08 14.29
CA ARG A 133 6.38 -2.70 15.63
C ARG A 133 7.13 -1.86 16.66
N VAL A 134 8.28 -1.29 16.26
CA VAL A 134 9.05 -0.36 17.10
C VAL A 134 8.17 0.82 17.51
N LEU A 135 7.59 1.53 16.55
CA LEU A 135 6.73 2.68 16.81
C LEU A 135 5.49 2.30 17.63
N TRP A 136 4.84 1.18 17.32
CA TRP A 136 3.71 0.67 18.12
C TRP A 136 4.09 0.43 19.59
N ASN A 137 5.29 -0.07 19.86
CA ASN A 137 5.78 -0.33 21.21
C ASN A 137 6.15 0.95 21.97
N GLN A 138 6.50 2.03 21.25
CA GLN A 138 6.74 3.35 21.83
C GLN A 138 5.45 4.10 22.23
N LEU A 139 4.25 3.56 21.93
CA LEU A 139 2.98 4.15 22.36
C LEU A 139 2.53 3.70 23.76
N ASN A 140 3.48 3.31 24.62
CA ASN A 140 3.19 2.87 25.99
C ASN A 140 3.00 4.06 26.94
N LYS A 141 2.64 3.79 28.20
CA LYS A 141 2.39 4.82 29.22
C LYS A 141 3.62 5.58 29.69
N GLU A 142 4.83 5.04 29.48
CA GLU A 142 6.10 5.58 29.98
C GLU A 142 6.68 6.61 29.00
N THR A 143 6.48 6.43 27.69
CA THR A 143 7.06 7.26 26.62
C THR A 143 6.10 8.33 26.07
N ARG A 144 5.25 8.91 26.93
CA ARG A 144 4.19 9.86 26.53
C ARG A 144 4.68 11.10 25.79
N GLU A 145 5.86 11.59 26.15
CA GLU A 145 6.47 12.77 25.53
C GLU A 145 6.77 12.58 24.03
N HIS A 146 6.92 11.33 23.58
CA HIS A 146 7.21 10.99 22.19
C HIS A 146 5.96 10.59 21.38
N HIS A 147 4.77 10.53 21.99
CA HIS A 147 3.57 9.98 21.34
C HIS A 147 3.18 10.73 20.07
N VAL A 148 3.29 12.07 20.04
CA VAL A 148 2.95 12.86 18.85
C VAL A 148 3.85 12.48 17.67
N THR A 149 5.17 12.56 17.86
CA THR A 149 6.15 12.17 16.84
C THR A 149 5.99 10.71 16.44
N CYS A 150 5.79 9.82 17.41
CA CYS A 150 5.64 8.39 17.13
C CYS A 150 4.39 8.09 16.29
N VAL A 151 3.25 8.73 16.58
CA VAL A 151 2.03 8.56 15.78
C VAL A 151 2.19 9.17 14.39
N GLU A 152 2.84 10.32 14.27
CA GLU A 152 3.14 10.93 12.97
C GLU A 152 3.99 10.00 12.10
N LEU A 153 5.07 9.45 12.66
CA LEU A 153 5.94 8.50 11.98
C LEU A 153 5.21 7.20 11.64
N PHE A 154 4.38 6.68 12.54
CA PHE A 154 3.60 5.46 12.30
C PHE A 154 2.59 5.67 11.16
N TYR A 155 1.91 6.81 11.14
CA TYR A 155 1.00 7.17 10.05
C TYR A 155 1.74 7.35 8.72
N ARG A 156 2.88 8.06 8.73
CA ARG A 156 3.70 8.24 7.53
C ARG A 156 4.20 6.89 6.98
N LEU A 157 4.64 5.99 7.86
CA LEU A 157 5.00 4.63 7.51
C LEU A 157 3.81 3.87 6.90
N HIS A 158 2.62 3.98 7.50
CA HIS A 158 1.39 3.37 6.98
C HIS A 158 1.09 3.81 5.55
N CYS A 159 1.23 5.10 5.26
CA CYS A 159 1.02 5.64 3.91
C CYS A 159 2.07 5.17 2.90
N LEU A 160 3.34 5.03 3.31
CA LEU A 160 4.47 4.64 2.45
C LEU A 160 4.65 3.13 2.29
N ALA A 161 4.08 2.32 3.19
CA ALA A 161 4.21 0.87 3.15
C ALA A 161 3.59 0.28 1.87
N PRO A 162 4.12 -0.85 1.35
CA PRO A 162 3.59 -1.49 0.13
C PRO A 162 2.10 -1.82 0.19
N THR A 163 1.61 -2.20 1.37
CA THR A 163 0.20 -2.51 1.63
C THR A 163 -0.24 -1.93 2.96
N ALA A 164 -1.51 -1.52 3.07
CA ALA A 164 -2.10 -1.05 4.33
C ALA A 164 -2.04 -2.11 5.45
N ASN A 165 -2.03 -3.39 5.08
CA ASN A 165 -2.01 -4.52 6.01
C ASN A 165 -0.80 -4.52 6.95
N ILE A 166 0.36 -3.99 6.53
CA ILE A 166 1.58 -4.09 7.33
C ILE A 166 1.43 -3.46 8.71
N CYS A 167 0.87 -2.25 8.77
CA CYS A 167 0.64 -1.57 10.04
C CYS A 167 -0.61 -2.08 10.75
N GLU A 168 -1.69 -2.32 10.00
CA GLU A 168 -2.97 -2.76 10.57
C GLU A 168 -2.92 -4.18 11.14
N ASP A 169 -2.14 -5.09 10.56
CA ASP A 169 -1.98 -6.44 11.11
C ASP A 169 -1.33 -6.38 12.49
N ILE A 170 -0.35 -5.51 12.72
CA ILE A 170 0.28 -5.32 14.04
C ILE A 170 -0.75 -4.84 15.08
N ILE A 171 -1.58 -3.86 14.70
CA ILE A 171 -2.63 -3.34 15.58
C ILE A 171 -3.69 -4.41 15.84
N CYS A 172 -4.20 -5.05 14.78
CA CYS A 172 -5.25 -6.06 14.87
C CYS A 172 -4.80 -7.28 15.68
N HIS A 173 -3.56 -7.75 15.50
CA HIS A 173 -3.02 -8.85 16.30
C HIS A 173 -2.98 -8.50 17.78
N ALA A 174 -2.60 -7.27 18.15
CA ALA A 174 -2.59 -6.83 19.53
C ALA A 174 -4.02 -6.66 20.11
N LEU A 175 -4.98 -6.19 19.31
CA LEU A 175 -6.38 -6.02 19.72
C LEU A 175 -7.14 -7.35 19.88
N LEU A 176 -6.71 -8.39 19.17
CA LEU A 176 -7.29 -9.74 19.16
C LEU A 176 -6.48 -10.75 20.01
N ASP A 177 -5.46 -10.28 20.73
CA ASP A 177 -4.59 -11.13 21.54
C ASP A 177 -5.39 -11.90 22.62
N PRO A 178 -5.11 -13.19 22.90
CA PRO A 178 -5.82 -13.91 23.94
C PRO A 178 -5.63 -13.31 25.35
N ASP A 179 -4.52 -12.61 25.59
CA ASP A 179 -4.25 -11.95 26.87
C ASP A 179 -5.07 -10.66 27.02
N LYS A 180 -5.86 -10.61 28.09
CA LYS A 180 -6.68 -9.44 28.43
C LYS A 180 -5.85 -8.17 28.62
N GLY A 181 -4.68 -8.28 29.25
CA GLY A 181 -3.81 -7.13 29.51
C GLY A 181 -3.33 -6.49 28.21
N THR A 182 -2.89 -7.32 27.28
CA THR A 182 -2.42 -6.93 25.95
C THR A 182 -3.52 -6.29 25.13
N ARG A 183 -4.75 -6.83 25.14
CA ARG A 183 -5.91 -6.21 24.47
C ARG A 183 -6.25 -4.83 25.03
N LEU A 184 -6.24 -4.65 26.35
CA LEU A 184 -6.52 -3.37 26.99
C LEU A 184 -5.45 -2.32 26.66
N GLU A 185 -4.18 -2.72 26.67
CA GLU A 185 -3.06 -1.85 26.25
C GLU A 185 -3.15 -1.51 24.75
N ALA A 186 -3.55 -2.47 23.91
CA ALA A 186 -3.76 -2.23 22.48
C ALA A 186 -4.92 -1.25 22.22
N LEU A 187 -6.03 -1.34 22.96
CA LEU A 187 -7.13 -0.36 22.89
C LEU A 187 -6.66 1.04 23.31
N PHE A 188 -5.82 1.14 24.34
CA PHE A 188 -5.20 2.40 24.74
C PHE A 188 -4.32 2.98 23.62
N ARG A 189 -3.40 2.18 23.08
CA ARG A 189 -2.50 2.59 21.98
C ARG A 189 -3.25 2.98 20.73
N PHE A 190 -4.28 2.21 20.35
CA PHE A 190 -5.15 2.56 19.24
C PHE A 190 -5.86 3.88 19.48
N SER A 191 -6.34 4.14 20.70
CA SER A 191 -6.96 5.42 21.05
C SER A 191 -5.98 6.59 20.86
N VAL A 192 -4.72 6.41 21.23
CA VAL A 192 -3.65 7.40 21.01
C VAL A 192 -3.45 7.65 19.51
N ILE A 193 -3.27 6.59 18.70
CA ILE A 193 -3.14 6.71 17.23
C ILE A 193 -4.35 7.43 16.64
N TRP A 194 -5.56 6.96 16.96
CA TRP A 194 -6.80 7.49 16.41
C TRP A 194 -6.93 8.98 16.66
N HIS A 195 -6.76 9.43 17.90
CA HIS A 195 -6.94 10.85 18.23
C HIS A 195 -5.82 11.74 17.70
N LEU A 196 -4.56 11.30 17.73
CA LEU A 196 -3.43 12.12 17.25
C LEU A 196 -3.35 12.17 15.72
N THR A 197 -3.77 11.12 15.00
CA THR A 197 -3.82 11.14 13.53
C THR A 197 -4.87 12.07 12.95
N ARG A 198 -5.87 12.49 13.74
CA ARG A 198 -6.88 13.47 13.31
C ARG A 198 -6.24 14.77 12.84
N GLU A 199 -5.24 15.26 13.57
CA GLU A 199 -4.57 16.52 13.28
C GLU A 199 -3.65 16.39 12.05
N ILE A 200 -3.11 15.20 11.82
CA ILE A 200 -2.21 14.89 10.70
C ILE A 200 -2.99 14.79 9.38
N GLN A 201 -4.16 14.14 9.37
CA GLN A 201 -4.99 13.98 8.16
C GLN A 201 -5.53 15.32 7.60
N GLY A 202 -5.63 16.36 8.43
CA GLY A 202 -5.98 17.71 7.99
C GLY A 202 -4.86 18.41 7.21
N SER A 203 -3.61 17.99 7.40
CA SER A 203 -2.42 18.55 6.75
C SER A 203 -2.09 17.75 5.49
N ARG A 204 -2.39 18.33 4.32
CA ARG A 204 -2.34 17.67 2.99
C ARG A 204 -0.92 17.45 2.44
N VAL A 205 0.01 16.90 3.22
CA VAL A 205 1.44 16.82 2.84
C VAL A 205 1.80 15.51 2.12
N THR A 206 0.95 14.47 2.18
CA THR A 206 1.24 13.16 1.56
C THR A 206 0.27 12.82 0.43
N SER A 207 0.78 12.23 -0.65
CA SER A 207 -0.01 11.82 -1.82
C SER A 207 -0.90 10.60 -1.58
N HIS A 208 -0.61 9.83 -0.52
CA HIS A 208 -1.36 8.64 -0.13
C HIS A 208 -1.96 8.87 1.27
N ASN A 209 -3.26 9.15 1.34
CA ASN A 209 -3.98 9.12 2.60
C ASN A 209 -4.57 7.73 2.79
N ARG A 210 -4.14 7.04 3.86
CA ARG A 210 -4.70 5.75 4.26
C ARG A 210 -5.40 5.88 5.60
N SER A 211 -6.49 5.16 5.77
CA SER A 211 -7.20 4.99 7.03
C SER A 211 -6.79 3.68 7.73
N PHE A 212 -7.18 3.53 9.00
CA PHE A 212 -6.98 2.31 9.79
C PHE A 212 -8.30 1.52 9.87
N ASP A 213 -8.89 1.19 8.72
CA ASP A 213 -10.26 0.65 8.65
C ASP A 213 -10.39 -0.74 9.28
N ARG A 214 -9.43 -1.64 9.03
CA ARG A 214 -9.47 -2.99 9.62
C ARG A 214 -9.33 -2.93 11.13
N SER A 215 -8.41 -2.08 11.59
CA SER A 215 -8.17 -1.85 13.02
C SER A 215 -9.40 -1.23 13.68
N LEU A 216 -10.04 -0.26 13.02
CA LEU A 216 -11.30 0.34 13.45
C LEU A 216 -12.40 -0.72 13.61
N PHE A 217 -12.58 -1.61 12.62
CA PHE A 217 -13.60 -2.65 12.72
C PHE A 217 -13.36 -3.60 13.89
N VAL A 218 -12.11 -3.95 14.20
CA VAL A 218 -11.78 -4.77 15.38
C VAL A 218 -12.13 -4.04 16.70
N VAL A 219 -11.91 -2.73 16.77
CA VAL A 219 -12.30 -1.93 17.95
C VAL A 219 -13.82 -1.81 18.08
N LEU A 220 -14.53 -1.64 16.95
CA LEU A 220 -15.99 -1.63 16.96
C LEU A 220 -16.58 -2.99 17.36
N ASP A 221 -16.00 -4.10 16.89
CA ASP A 221 -16.41 -5.45 17.31
C ASP A 221 -16.19 -5.67 18.81
N SER A 222 -15.15 -5.04 19.38
CA SER A 222 -14.87 -5.10 20.82
C SER A 222 -15.97 -4.46 21.70
N LEU A 223 -16.87 -3.65 21.14
CA LEU A 223 -18.04 -3.12 21.85
C LEU A 223 -19.03 -4.23 22.26
N ALA A 224 -19.09 -5.32 21.48
CA ALA A 224 -19.92 -6.49 21.76
C ALA A 224 -19.19 -7.56 22.60
N CYS A 225 -17.98 -7.27 23.09
CA CYS A 225 -17.20 -8.22 23.85
C CYS A 225 -17.85 -8.56 25.19
N THR A 226 -17.85 -9.84 25.56
CA THR A 226 -18.41 -10.34 26.82
C THR A 226 -17.60 -9.90 28.04
N ASP A 227 -16.31 -9.58 27.87
CA ASP A 227 -15.50 -9.00 28.94
C ASP A 227 -15.86 -7.52 29.14
N GLY A 228 -16.41 -7.22 30.32
CA GLY A 228 -16.85 -5.88 30.69
C GLY A 228 -15.76 -4.81 30.68
N ALA A 229 -14.49 -5.15 30.92
CA ALA A 229 -13.40 -4.19 30.89
C ALA A 229 -13.02 -3.81 29.46
N ILE A 230 -13.00 -4.78 28.55
CA ILE A 230 -12.67 -4.57 27.14
C ILE A 230 -13.80 -3.78 26.45
N SER A 231 -15.05 -4.18 26.67
CA SER A 231 -16.21 -3.45 26.13
C SER A 231 -16.30 -2.03 26.69
N ALA A 232 -16.05 -1.83 28.00
CA ALA A 232 -16.02 -0.48 28.58
C ALA A 232 -14.88 0.38 28.00
N ALA A 233 -13.69 -0.19 27.76
CA ALA A 233 -12.58 0.55 27.14
C ALA A 233 -12.91 0.96 25.69
N ALA A 234 -13.49 0.05 24.90
CA ALA A 234 -13.94 0.36 23.54
C ALA A 234 -15.07 1.41 23.52
N GLN A 235 -16.03 1.32 24.45
CA GLN A 235 -17.09 2.32 24.61
C GLN A 235 -16.52 3.70 24.99
N GLY A 236 -15.56 3.73 25.92
CA GLY A 236 -14.88 4.97 26.32
C GLY A 236 -14.14 5.63 25.16
N TRP A 237 -13.45 4.84 24.33
CA TRP A 237 -12.86 5.32 23.08
C TRP A 237 -13.92 5.90 22.14
N LEU A 238 -15.02 5.18 21.90
CA LEU A 238 -16.07 5.61 20.98
C LEU A 238 -16.73 6.92 21.42
N VAL A 239 -17.09 7.03 22.71
CA VAL A 239 -17.67 8.26 23.28
C VAL A 239 -16.72 9.45 23.07
N ARG A 240 -15.42 9.27 23.32
CA ARG A 240 -14.42 10.32 23.11
C ARG A 240 -14.25 10.66 21.63
N ALA A 241 -14.26 9.68 20.73
CA ALA A 241 -14.16 9.92 19.30
C ALA A 241 -15.37 10.74 18.79
N LEU A 242 -16.58 10.40 19.23
CA LEU A 242 -17.80 11.13 18.89
C LEU A 242 -17.81 12.54 19.48
N SER A 243 -17.36 12.73 20.73
CA SER A 243 -17.28 14.07 21.35
C SER A 243 -16.29 14.99 20.63
N LEU A 244 -15.32 14.42 19.93
CA LEU A 244 -14.31 15.14 19.15
C LEU A 244 -14.71 15.32 17.67
N GLY A 245 -15.91 14.88 17.28
CA GLY A 245 -16.44 15.07 15.93
C GLY A 245 -15.98 14.03 14.90
N ASP A 246 -15.45 12.88 15.32
CA ASP A 246 -14.91 11.85 14.41
C ASP A 246 -16.00 11.00 13.71
N VAL A 247 -17.24 11.47 13.67
CA VAL A 247 -18.40 10.72 13.12
C VAL A 247 -18.14 10.28 11.67
N ALA A 248 -17.66 11.19 10.82
CA ALA A 248 -17.38 10.87 9.42
C ALA A 248 -16.29 9.79 9.28
N ARG A 249 -15.21 9.91 10.06
CA ARG A 249 -14.07 8.98 10.01
C ARG A 249 -14.43 7.56 10.50
N ILE A 250 -15.44 7.44 11.36
CA ILE A 250 -15.98 6.15 11.81
C ILE A 250 -16.98 5.60 10.79
N LEU A 251 -17.91 6.43 10.32
CA LEU A 251 -19.01 5.98 9.49
C LEU A 251 -18.61 5.71 8.05
N GLU A 252 -17.68 6.47 7.46
CA GLU A 252 -17.28 6.30 6.06
C GLU A 252 -16.80 4.86 5.77
N PRO A 253 -15.85 4.27 6.53
CA PRO A 253 -15.46 2.88 6.31
C PRO A 253 -16.61 1.88 6.48
N VAL A 254 -17.48 2.09 7.47
CA VAL A 254 -18.64 1.23 7.73
C VAL A 254 -19.63 1.28 6.56
N LEU A 255 -19.95 2.48 6.07
CA LEU A 255 -20.84 2.67 4.94
C LEU A 255 -20.26 2.09 3.66
N LEU A 256 -18.96 2.30 3.40
CA LEU A 256 -18.27 1.70 2.27
C LEU A 256 -18.30 0.18 2.35
N LEU A 257 -18.10 -0.42 3.53
CA LEU A 257 -18.21 -1.86 3.73
C LEU A 257 -19.63 -2.36 3.46
N LEU A 258 -20.67 -1.66 3.91
CA LEU A 258 -22.08 -2.05 3.71
C LEU A 258 -22.58 -1.86 2.26
N LEU A 259 -21.98 -0.94 1.51
CA LEU A 259 -22.28 -0.70 0.10
C LEU A 259 -21.60 -1.71 -0.84
N GLN A 260 -20.66 -2.53 -0.35
CA GLN A 260 -20.01 -3.52 -1.20
C GLN A 260 -21.02 -4.56 -1.71
N PRO A 261 -21.01 -4.91 -3.01
CA PRO A 261 -21.94 -5.91 -3.56
C PRO A 261 -21.87 -7.28 -2.86
N LYS A 262 -20.72 -7.61 -2.26
CA LYS A 262 -20.51 -8.86 -1.51
C LYS A 262 -21.11 -8.86 -0.10
N THR A 263 -21.39 -7.69 0.47
CA THR A 263 -22.04 -7.51 1.78
C THR A 263 -23.49 -7.07 1.63
N GLN A 264 -23.96 -6.85 0.41
CA GLN A 264 -25.35 -6.54 0.08
C GLN A 264 -26.27 -7.65 0.56
N ARG A 265 -27.11 -7.35 1.55
CA ARG A 265 -28.23 -8.21 1.91
C ARG A 265 -29.29 -8.09 0.82
N THR A 266 -29.34 -9.05 -0.11
CA THR A 266 -30.47 -9.19 -1.03
C THR A 266 -31.72 -9.51 -0.22
N SER A 267 -32.74 -8.67 -0.34
CA SER A 267 -34.04 -8.95 0.27
C SER A 267 -34.64 -10.21 -0.36
N ILE A 268 -35.35 -11.02 0.43
CA ILE A 268 -36.02 -12.25 -0.05
C ILE A 268 -37.01 -11.94 -1.19
N HIS A 269 -37.53 -10.70 -1.25
CA HIS A 269 -38.41 -10.22 -2.32
C HIS A 269 -37.71 -10.19 -3.70
N CYS A 270 -36.39 -9.95 -3.74
CA CYS A 270 -35.61 -9.96 -4.98
C CYS A 270 -35.45 -11.39 -5.53
N LEU A 271 -35.33 -12.39 -4.66
CA LEU A 271 -35.29 -13.81 -5.04
C LEU A 271 -36.65 -14.33 -5.54
N LYS A 272 -37.76 -13.77 -5.04
CA LYS A 272 -39.10 -14.19 -5.46
C LYS A 272 -39.46 -13.67 -6.86
N GLN A 273 -38.89 -12.53 -7.27
CA GLN A 273 -39.05 -12.01 -8.63
C GLN A 273 -38.16 -12.76 -9.64
N GLU A 274 -37.04 -13.31 -9.21
CA GLU A 274 -36.19 -14.19 -10.03
C GLU A 274 -36.81 -15.58 -10.29
N ASN A 275 -37.82 -15.97 -9.49
CA ASN A 275 -38.57 -17.22 -9.61
C ASN A 275 -39.92 -17.08 -10.35
N SER A 276 -40.28 -15.92 -10.89
CA SER A 276 -41.33 -15.84 -11.90
C SER A 276 -40.77 -16.29 -13.25
N ALA A 277 -41.39 -17.31 -13.84
CA ALA A 277 -40.88 -18.16 -14.91
C ALA A 277 -40.58 -17.50 -16.28
N ASP A 278 -40.45 -16.18 -16.37
CA ASP A 278 -40.27 -15.47 -17.64
C ASP A 278 -38.83 -14.98 -17.89
N ASP A 279 -37.92 -15.00 -16.90
CA ASP A 279 -36.55 -14.46 -17.07
C ASP A 279 -35.46 -15.51 -17.43
N TRP A 280 -35.80 -16.81 -17.39
CA TRP A 280 -34.87 -17.89 -17.74
C TRP A 280 -34.39 -17.84 -19.20
N HIS A 281 -35.24 -17.37 -20.12
CA HIS A 281 -34.90 -17.24 -21.54
C HIS A 281 -33.94 -16.07 -21.83
N ARG A 282 -33.97 -15.02 -21.01
CA ARG A 282 -33.11 -13.85 -21.17
C ARG A 282 -31.67 -14.13 -20.75
N TRP A 283 -31.48 -14.97 -19.73
CA TRP A 283 -30.17 -15.35 -19.22
C TRP A 283 -29.46 -16.36 -20.13
N PHE A 284 -30.19 -17.34 -20.69
CA PHE A 284 -29.61 -18.31 -21.63
C PHE A 284 -29.22 -17.69 -22.98
N ASN A 285 -29.97 -16.71 -23.48
CA ASN A 285 -29.62 -16.03 -24.74
C ASN A 285 -28.39 -15.12 -24.61
N ARG A 286 -28.17 -14.51 -23.44
CA ARG A 286 -27.00 -13.66 -23.19
C ARG A 286 -25.68 -14.45 -23.12
N LYS A 287 -25.73 -15.72 -22.71
CA LYS A 287 -24.58 -16.65 -22.74
C LYS A 287 -24.28 -17.22 -24.12
N LYS A 288 -25.24 -17.21 -25.04
CA LYS A 288 -25.09 -17.77 -26.40
C LYS A 288 -24.53 -16.75 -27.39
N THR A 289 -24.74 -15.46 -27.16
CA THR A 289 -24.13 -14.38 -27.96
C THR A 289 -22.66 -14.14 -27.60
N SER A 290 -22.23 -14.35 -26.35
CA SER A 290 -20.83 -14.16 -25.94
C SER A 290 -19.87 -15.25 -26.41
N PHE A 291 -20.37 -16.40 -26.91
CA PHE A 291 -19.54 -17.50 -27.43
C PHE A 291 -19.42 -17.51 -28.97
N ARG A 292 -20.23 -16.71 -29.69
CA ARG A 292 -20.23 -16.71 -31.17
C ARG A 292 -19.40 -15.58 -31.79
N GLU A 293 -18.96 -14.59 -31.01
CA GLU A 293 -18.07 -13.51 -31.47
C GLU A 293 -16.56 -13.79 -31.24
N ALA A 294 -16.19 -14.95 -30.67
CA ALA A 294 -14.80 -15.32 -30.44
C ALA A 294 -14.16 -16.21 -31.54
N SER A 295 -14.88 -16.49 -32.63
CA SER A 295 -14.37 -17.32 -33.73
C SER A 295 -14.95 -16.89 -35.07
N ALA A 296 -14.52 -15.71 -35.53
CA ALA A 296 -14.66 -15.27 -36.92
C ALA A 296 -13.36 -14.55 -37.33
N GLY A 297 -12.33 -15.33 -37.64
CA GLY A 297 -11.22 -14.90 -38.49
C GLY A 297 -11.56 -15.21 -39.96
N PRO A 298 -10.98 -14.48 -40.93
CA PRO A 298 -11.52 -14.35 -42.28
C PRO A 298 -11.27 -15.58 -43.16
N GLU A 299 -12.24 -15.87 -44.04
CA GLU A 299 -12.13 -16.87 -45.11
C GLU A 299 -10.92 -16.63 -46.03
N PRO A 300 -10.49 -17.67 -46.75
CA PRO A 300 -10.78 -17.62 -48.19
C PRO A 300 -11.32 -18.93 -48.79
N GLN A 301 -12.27 -18.74 -49.71
CA GLN A 301 -12.55 -19.43 -50.97
C GLN A 301 -11.88 -20.78 -51.26
N GLU A 302 -12.69 -21.78 -51.63
CA GLU A 302 -12.73 -22.48 -52.94
C GLU A 302 -13.76 -23.63 -52.84
N SER A 303 -14.87 -23.56 -53.58
CA SER A 303 -15.10 -24.24 -54.87
C SER A 303 -15.25 -25.77 -54.78
N GLY A 304 -16.43 -26.26 -55.16
CA GLY A 304 -16.54 -27.51 -55.93
C GLY A 304 -17.06 -28.77 -55.23
N SER A 305 -18.33 -29.07 -55.53
CA SER A 305 -18.81 -30.38 -56.00
C SER A 305 -18.89 -31.61 -55.07
N GLU A 306 -20.14 -31.94 -54.75
CA GLU A 306 -20.83 -33.23 -54.93
C GLU A 306 -20.20 -34.57 -54.44
N GLU A 307 -21.09 -35.29 -53.73
CA GLU A 307 -21.37 -36.73 -53.83
C GLU A 307 -20.79 -37.76 -52.82
N HIS A 308 -21.75 -38.54 -52.30
CA HIS A 308 -21.69 -39.94 -51.85
C HIS A 308 -21.11 -40.33 -50.46
N LEU A 309 -22.05 -40.70 -49.55
CA LEU A 309 -21.97 -41.85 -48.62
C LEU A 309 -21.82 -43.18 -49.42
N PRO A 310 -21.40 -44.35 -48.85
CA PRO A 310 -21.56 -44.76 -47.44
C PRO A 310 -20.49 -45.72 -46.80
N LEU A 311 -20.68 -45.98 -45.49
CA LEU A 311 -20.54 -47.24 -44.71
C LEU A 311 -19.20 -48.03 -44.56
N SER A 312 -19.08 -48.55 -43.33
CA SER A 312 -18.26 -49.70 -42.84
C SER A 312 -16.86 -49.34 -42.31
N GLN A 313 -16.31 -49.90 -41.23
CA GLN A 313 -16.49 -51.23 -40.63
C GLN A 313 -16.03 -51.24 -39.16
N PHE A 314 -16.57 -52.21 -38.41
CA PHE A 314 -16.20 -52.63 -37.07
C PHE A 314 -14.72 -53.03 -36.94
N THR A 315 -14.11 -52.73 -35.79
CA THR A 315 -13.56 -53.76 -34.87
C THR A 315 -13.69 -53.23 -33.45
#